data_AF-A0A178MFU5-F1
#
_entry.id   AF-A0A178MFU5-F1
#
_cell.length_a   1.000
_cell.length_b   1.000
_cell.length_c   1.000
_cell.angle_alpha   90.00
_cell.angle_beta   90.00
_cell.angle_gamma   90.00
#
_symmetry.space_group_name_H-M   'P 1'
#
loop_
_entity.id
_entity.type
_entity.pdbx_description
1 polymer ?
#
loop_
_entity_poly.entity_id
_entity_poly.type
_entity_poly.pdbx_seq_one_letter_code
_entity_poly.pdbx_strand_id
1 'polypeptide(L)'
;MSGRSDVWWDWNAADEASSALRRIASAIDTAAQQRASAANTLLAGWEGPRQREWAARHAALQAEAIRLRERCLHAANAIAQASARARAEQDRINRERQAAQQTTQYAGQP
;
A
#
# COMPACT_ATOMS: atom_id res chain seq x y z
N MET A 1 -22.73 -11.94 25.59
CA MET A 1 -21.61 -11.00 25.77
C MET A 1 -20.68 -11.15 24.59
N SER A 2 -20.86 -10.34 23.54
CA SER A 2 -19.96 -10.35 22.38
C SER A 2 -18.72 -9.55 22.74
N GLY A 3 -17.73 -10.23 23.32
CA GLY A 3 -16.41 -9.65 23.53
C GLY A 3 -15.88 -9.17 22.18
N ARG A 4 -15.65 -7.86 22.05
CA ARG A 4 -14.82 -7.35 20.96
C ARG A 4 -13.52 -8.14 21.03
N SER A 5 -13.22 -8.91 19.99
CA SER A 5 -11.87 -9.46 19.80
C SER A 5 -10.92 -8.29 19.98
N ASP A 6 -10.00 -8.36 20.95
CA ASP A 6 -8.93 -7.38 21.08
C ASP A 6 -8.08 -7.51 19.81
N VAL A 7 -8.44 -6.74 18.79
CA VAL A 7 -7.69 -6.66 17.54
C VAL A 7 -6.40 -5.90 17.87
N TRP A 8 -5.37 -6.67 18.21
CA TRP A 8 -4.02 -6.15 18.32
C TRP A 8 -3.48 -5.86 16.92
N TRP A 9 -2.81 -4.71 16.76
CA TRP A 9 -2.22 -4.33 15.49
C TRP A 9 -0.94 -5.14 15.25
N ASP A 10 -0.97 -6.03 14.26
CA ASP A 10 0.20 -6.78 13.83
C ASP A 10 1.09 -5.92 12.90
N TRP A 11 2.18 -5.41 13.47
CA TRP A 11 3.16 -4.58 12.76
C TRP A 11 3.82 -5.29 11.59
N ASN A 12 4.17 -6.57 11.77
CA ASN A 12 4.89 -7.33 10.77
C ASN A 12 3.99 -7.62 9.58
N ALA A 13 2.74 -8.04 9.83
CA ALA A 13 1.76 -8.26 8.77
C ALA A 13 1.46 -6.97 8.00
N ALA A 14 1.37 -5.82 8.68
CA ALA A 14 1.16 -4.53 8.03
C ALA A 14 2.34 -4.12 7.13
N ASP A 15 3.57 -4.27 7.61
CA ASP A 15 4.78 -3.95 6.84
C ASP A 15 4.97 -4.91 5.65
N GLU A 16 4.67 -6.20 5.84
CA GLU A 16 4.70 -7.19 4.77
C GLU A 16 3.66 -6.87 3.69
N ALA A 17 2.42 -6.57 4.08
CA ALA A 17 1.35 -6.21 3.16
C ALA A 17 1.67 -4.94 2.36
N SER A 18 2.15 -3.88 3.04
CA SER A 18 2.57 -2.64 2.38
C SER A 18 3.71 -2.88 1.38
N SER A 19 4.70 -3.69 1.78
CA SER A 19 5.83 -4.06 0.92
C SER A 19 5.40 -4.90 -0.28
N ALA A 20 4.50 -5.86 -0.08
CA ALA A 20 3.95 -6.68 -1.16
C ALA A 20 3.21 -5.82 -2.20
N LEU A 21 2.38 -4.88 -1.76
CA LEU A 21 1.68 -3.94 -2.64
C LEU A 21 2.64 -3.06 -3.44
N ARG A 22 3.73 -2.58 -2.83
CA ARG A 22 4.78 -1.82 -3.53
C ARG A 22 5.51 -2.67 -4.56
N ARG A 23 5.82 -3.94 -4.26
CA ARG A 23 6.41 -4.88 -5.22
C ARG A 23 5.48 -5.14 -6.40
N ILE A 24 4.19 -5.35 -6.15
CA ILE A 24 3.18 -5.53 -7.20
C ILE A 24 3.10 -4.28 -8.08
N ALA A 25 3.04 -3.08 -7.48
CA ALA A 25 3.04 -1.82 -8.22
C ALA A 25 4.26 -1.68 -9.14
N SER A 26 5.45 -2.06 -8.64
CA SER A 26 6.68 -2.07 -9.45
C SER A 26 6.63 -3.10 -10.58
N ALA A 27 6.13 -4.31 -10.31
CA ALA A 27 6.02 -5.36 -11.33
C ALA A 27 5.05 -4.97 -12.46
N ILE A 28 3.94 -4.31 -12.12
CA ILE A 28 2.98 -3.77 -13.09
C ILE A 28 3.66 -2.74 -14.01
N ASP A 29 4.42 -1.82 -13.43
CA ASP A 29 5.12 -0.77 -14.17
C ASP A 29 6.18 -1.36 -15.12
N THR A 30 7.00 -2.30 -14.62
CA THR A 30 7.98 -3.03 -15.45
C THR A 30 7.29 -3.76 -16.60
N ALA A 31 6.20 -4.48 -16.35
CA ALA A 31 5.48 -5.20 -17.40
C ALA A 31 4.83 -4.24 -18.42
N ALA A 32 4.35 -3.07 -17.97
CA ALA A 32 3.80 -2.04 -18.83
C ALA A 32 4.86 -1.41 -19.76
N GLN A 33 6.05 -1.14 -19.22
CA GLN A 33 7.20 -0.64 -19.99
C GLN A 33 7.71 -1.67 -21.00
N GLN A 34 7.84 -2.95 -20.60
CA GLN A 34 8.21 -4.04 -21.50
C GLN A 34 7.21 -4.18 -22.65
N ARG A 35 5.90 -4.13 -22.35
CA ARG A 35 4.86 -4.13 -23.39
C ARG A 35 4.99 -2.93 -24.31
N ALA A 36 5.20 -1.72 -23.79
CA ALA A 36 5.35 -0.50 -24.59
C ALA A 36 6.58 -0.56 -25.52
N SER A 37 7.68 -1.15 -25.06
CA SER A 37 8.87 -1.38 -25.90
C SER A 37 8.57 -2.37 -27.02
N ALA A 38 8.02 -3.55 -26.72
CA ALA A 38 7.67 -4.56 -27.72
C ALA A 38 6.63 -4.03 -28.72
N ALA A 39 5.66 -3.25 -28.22
CA ALA A 39 4.66 -2.53 -28.96
C ALA A 39 5.26 -1.63 -30.05
N ASN A 40 6.20 -0.78 -29.67
CA ASN A 40 6.87 0.14 -30.60
C ASN A 40 7.66 -0.61 -31.69
N THR A 41 8.32 -1.72 -31.33
CA THR A 41 9.05 -2.56 -32.29
C THR A 41 8.10 -3.23 -33.29
N LEU A 42 6.97 -3.76 -32.84
CA LEU A 42 6.01 -4.45 -33.70
C LEU A 42 5.26 -3.49 -34.64
N LEU A 43 4.94 -2.29 -34.18
CA LEU A 43 4.20 -1.31 -34.97
C LEU A 43 5.03 -0.60 -36.04
N ALA A 44 6.36 -0.63 -35.95
CA ALA A 44 7.24 0.07 -36.89
C ALA A 44 7.04 -0.37 -38.36
N GLY A 45 6.44 -1.55 -38.61
CA GLY A 45 6.14 -2.06 -39.94
C GLY A 45 4.64 -2.14 -40.29
N TRP A 46 3.73 -1.62 -39.45
CA TRP A 46 2.28 -1.73 -39.68
C TRP A 46 1.68 -0.36 -40.04
N GLU A 47 1.06 -0.27 -41.22
CA GLU A 47 0.29 0.90 -41.65
C GLU A 47 -1.19 0.57 -41.86
N GLY A 48 -2.08 1.53 -41.58
CA GLY A 48 -3.51 1.46 -41.92
C GLY A 48 -4.47 1.27 -40.73
N PRO A 49 -5.75 0.92 -40.98
CA PRO A 49 -6.81 0.89 -39.96
C PRO A 49 -6.52 -0.01 -38.74
N ARG A 50 -5.84 -1.14 -38.95
CA ARG A 50 -5.44 -2.07 -37.87
C ARG A 50 -4.44 -1.46 -36.90
N GLN A 51 -3.58 -0.55 -37.36
CA GLN A 51 -2.63 0.17 -36.50
C GLN A 51 -3.37 1.05 -35.49
N ARG A 52 -4.41 1.77 -35.94
CA ARG A 52 -5.23 2.63 -35.08
C ARG A 52 -6.03 1.84 -34.05
N GLU A 53 -6.66 0.75 -34.46
CA GLU A 53 -7.38 -0.14 -33.54
C GLU A 53 -6.45 -0.71 -32.45
N TRP A 54 -5.28 -1.18 -32.87
CA TRP A 54 -4.28 -1.70 -31.95
C TRP A 54 -3.75 -0.60 -31.01
N ALA A 55 -3.47 0.61 -31.52
CA ALA A 55 -2.99 1.73 -30.72
C ALA A 55 -4.00 2.12 -29.63
N ALA A 56 -5.30 2.11 -29.96
CA ALA A 56 -6.37 2.35 -29.00
C ALA A 56 -6.43 1.25 -27.92
N ARG A 57 -6.32 -0.02 -28.30
CA ARG A 57 -6.26 -1.14 -27.34
C ARG A 57 -5.03 -1.06 -26.43
N HIS A 58 -3.87 -0.73 -26.99
CA HIS A 58 -2.64 -0.57 -26.23
C HIS A 58 -2.77 0.59 -25.22
N ALA A 59 -3.31 1.74 -25.65
CA ALA A 59 -3.56 2.87 -24.76
C ALA A 59 -4.50 2.51 -23.60
N ALA A 60 -5.57 1.76 -23.87
CA ALA A 60 -6.48 1.29 -22.83
C ALA A 60 -5.79 0.36 -21.81
N LEU A 61 -4.96 -0.57 -22.28
CA LEU A 61 -4.17 -1.45 -21.40
C LEU A 61 -3.16 -0.68 -20.55
N GLN A 62 -2.51 0.35 -21.12
CA GLN A 62 -1.58 1.21 -20.38
C GLN A 62 -2.32 2.00 -19.29
N ALA A 63 -3.50 2.55 -19.61
CA ALA A 63 -4.33 3.25 -18.63
C ALA A 63 -4.75 2.34 -17.47
N GLU A 64 -5.13 1.09 -17.75
CA GLU A 64 -5.53 0.13 -16.72
C GLU A 64 -4.34 -0.29 -15.84
N ALA A 65 -3.14 -0.46 -16.44
CA ALA A 65 -1.92 -0.74 -15.68
C ALA A 65 -1.57 0.41 -14.71
N ILE A 66 -1.70 1.67 -15.16
CA ILE A 66 -1.50 2.85 -14.31
C ILE A 66 -2.49 2.85 -13.15
N ARG A 67 -3.78 2.64 -13.41
CA ARG A 67 -4.81 2.59 -12.37
C ARG A 67 -4.54 1.49 -11.34
N LEU A 68 -4.16 0.29 -11.78
CA LEU A 68 -3.88 -0.81 -10.86
C LEU A 68 -2.65 -0.51 -9.99
N ARG A 69 -1.58 0.03 -10.59
CA ARG A 69 -0.39 0.51 -9.87
C ARG A 69 -0.76 1.54 -8.81
N GLU A 70 -1.55 2.56 -9.17
CA GLU A 70 -2.00 3.60 -8.26
C GLU A 70 -2.82 3.05 -7.10
N ARG A 71 -3.74 2.10 -7.37
CA ARG A 71 -4.53 1.42 -6.32
C ARG A 71 -3.64 0.66 -5.34
N CYS A 72 -2.62 -0.04 -5.83
CA CYS A 72 -1.65 -0.73 -4.96
C CYS A 72 -0.89 0.26 -4.07
N LEU A 73 -0.41 1.37 -4.64
CA LEU A 73 0.31 2.40 -3.88
C LEU A 73 -0.60 3.10 -2.87
N HIS A 74 -1.85 3.38 -3.25
CA HIS A 74 -2.84 3.97 -2.35
C HIS A 74 -3.11 3.05 -1.16
N ALA A 75 -3.34 1.76 -1.41
CA ALA A 75 -3.54 0.77 -0.35
C ALA A 75 -2.30 0.66 0.57
N ALA A 76 -1.09 0.62 0.01
CA ALA A 76 0.15 0.57 0.80
C ALA A 76 0.31 1.80 1.71
N ASN A 77 -0.03 2.99 1.20
CA ASN A 77 0.00 4.23 1.97
C ASN A 77 -1.09 4.26 3.05
N ALA A 78 -2.29 3.75 2.77
CA ALA A 78 -3.35 3.64 3.75
C ALA A 78 -2.95 2.72 4.92
N ILE A 79 -2.32 1.58 4.64
CA ILE A 79 -1.76 0.68 5.66
C ILE A 79 -0.70 1.41 6.49
N ALA A 80 0.24 2.11 5.86
CA ALA A 80 1.28 2.85 6.56
C ALA A 80 0.71 3.94 7.49
N GLN A 81 -0.32 4.66 7.05
CA GLN A 81 -1.01 5.66 7.86
C GLN A 81 -1.75 5.03 9.05
N ALA A 82 -2.42 3.91 8.83
CA ALA A 82 -3.10 3.16 9.89
C ALA A 82 -2.08 2.66 10.94
N SER A 83 -0.95 2.10 10.49
CA SER A 83 0.17 1.73 11.37
C SER A 83 0.66 2.92 12.18
N ALA A 84 0.91 4.07 11.56
CA ALA A 84 1.39 5.26 12.27
C ALA A 84 0.41 5.73 13.36
N ARG A 85 -0.90 5.72 13.08
CA ARG A 85 -1.94 6.05 14.05
C ARG A 85 -1.98 5.05 15.20
N ALA A 86 -1.88 3.76 14.90
CA ALA A 86 -1.85 2.71 15.92
C ALA A 86 -0.62 2.85 16.84
N ARG A 87 0.56 3.26 16.31
CA ARG A 87 1.76 3.50 17.12
C ARG A 87 1.56 4.68 18.06
N ALA A 88 1.06 5.80 17.53
CA ALA A 88 0.79 6.99 18.32
C ALA A 88 -0.18 6.70 19.49
N GLU A 89 -1.19 5.86 19.24
CA GLU A 89 -2.14 5.45 20.27
C GLU A 89 -1.49 4.52 21.31
N GLN A 90 -0.68 3.55 20.87
CA GLN A 90 0.08 2.69 21.79
C GLN A 90 1.03 3.51 22.68
N ASP A 91 1.70 4.52 22.12
CA ASP A 91 2.60 5.42 22.85
C ASP A 91 1.83 6.31 23.85
N ARG A 92 0.61 6.74 23.50
CA ARG A 92 -0.29 7.45 24.43
C ARG A 92 -0.65 6.55 25.62
N ILE A 93 -1.11 5.33 25.34
CA ILE A 93 -1.48 4.34 26.37
C ILE A 93 -0.28 4.03 27.28
N ASN A 94 0.91 3.84 26.71
CA ASN A 94 2.12 3.56 27.48
C ASN A 94 2.50 4.73 28.41
N ARG A 95 2.40 5.98 27.94
CA ARG A 95 2.63 7.17 28.78
C ARG A 95 1.63 7.29 29.92
N GLU A 96 0.35 7.03 29.66
CA GLU A 96 -0.70 7.04 30.69
C GLU A 96 -0.47 5.96 31.75
N ARG A 97 -0.05 4.76 31.33
CA ARG A 97 0.34 3.68 32.26
C ARG A 97 1.53 4.06 33.13
N GLN A 98 2.57 4.68 32.55
CA GLN A 98 3.74 5.13 33.30
C GLN A 98 3.38 6.23 34.31
N ALA A 99 2.57 7.21 33.90
CA ALA A 99 2.10 8.27 34.79
C ALA A 99 1.30 7.69 35.97
N ALA A 100 0.37 6.77 35.72
CA ALA A 100 -0.41 6.11 36.77
C ALA A 100 0.48 5.33 37.75
N GLN A 101 1.47 4.59 37.25
CA GLN A 101 2.43 3.86 38.09
C GLN A 101 3.25 4.79 39.00
N GLN A 102 3.69 5.94 38.48
CA GLN A 102 4.41 6.94 39.27
C GLN A 102 3.50 7.51 40.36
N THR A 103 2.25 7.88 40.05
CA THR A 103 1.30 8.37 41.07
C THR A 103 1.06 7.35 42.18
N THR A 104 0.93 6.07 41.85
CA THR A 104 0.79 4.99 42.84
C THR A 104 2.04 4.80 43.70
N GLN A 105 3.24 4.92 43.11
CA GLN A 105 4.51 4.84 43.86
C GLN A 105 4.69 6.01 44.84
N TYR A 106 4.32 7.23 44.44
CA TYR A 106 4.39 8.41 45.33
C TYR A 106 3.30 8.42 46.41
N ALA A 107 2.10 7.88 46.14
CA ALA A 107 1.03 7.76 47.14
C ALA A 107 1.26 6.63 48.17
N GLY A 108 2.23 5.75 47.93
CA GLY A 108 2.58 4.63 48.81
C GLY A 108 3.85 4.86 49.66
N GLN A 109 4.51 6.01 49.57
CA GLN A 109 5.63 6.37 50.45
C GLN A 109 5.08 7.11 51.69
N PRO A 110 5.33 6.61 52.92
CA PRO A 110 4.89 7.27 54.16
C PRO A 110 5.63 8.58 54.44
#